data_AF-A0A8T4Z136-F1
#
_entry.id   AF-A0A8T4Z136-F1
#
_cell.length_a   1.000
_cell.length_b   1.000
_cell.length_c   1.000
_cell.angle_alpha   90.00
_cell.angle_beta   90.00
_cell.angle_gamma   90.00
#
_symmetry.space_group_name_H-M   'P 1'
#
loop_
_entity.id
_entity.type
_entity.pdbx_description
1 polymer ?
#
loop_
_entity_poly.entity_id
_entity_poly.type
_entity_poly.pdbx_seq_one_letter_code
_entity_poly.pdbx_strand_id
1 'polypeptide(L)' 'MTKFRILLHRRAHKYLSELNPEDRRRIIDKLKQLEDFPNIQLDIVKIAGEANTFRLRVGKI' A
#
# COMPACT_ATOMS: atom_id res chain seq x y z
N MET A 1 -9.81 1.48 -18.68
CA MET A 1 -10.21 0.79 -17.44
C MET A 1 -10.23 1.79 -16.30
N THR A 2 -11.15 1.61 -15.36
CA THR A 2 -11.29 2.50 -14.20
C THR A 2 -10.18 2.19 -13.19
N LYS A 3 -9.39 3.20 -12.83
CA LYS A 3 -8.39 3.09 -11.77
C LYS A 3 -9.02 3.34 -10.40
N PHE A 4 -8.51 2.68 -9.37
CA PHE A 4 -8.90 2.94 -8.00
C PHE A 4 -8.28 4.24 -7.49
N ARG A 5 -9.05 5.05 -6.76
CA ARG A 5 -8.51 6.21 -6.03
C ARG A 5 -7.90 5.74 -4.72
N ILE A 6 -6.61 6.01 -4.52
CA ILE A 6 -5.92 5.68 -3.27
C ILE A 6 -6.07 6.82 -2.27
N LEU A 7 -6.52 6.49 -1.07
CA LEU A 7 -6.67 7.42 0.05
C LEU A 7 -5.75 7.00 1.19
N LEU A 8 -5.08 7.98 1.82
CA LEU A 8 -4.22 7.75 2.97
C LEU A 8 -4.83 8.39 4.21
N HIS A 9 -4.93 7.61 5.28
CA HIS A 9 -5.31 8.14 6.58
C HIS A 9 -4.24 9.12 7.09
N ARG A 10 -4.65 10.18 7.81
CA ARG A 10 -3.74 11.23 8.30
C ARG A 10 -2.55 10.67 9.10
N ARG A 11 -2.78 9.64 9.92
CA ARG A 11 -1.70 8.98 10.69
C ARG A 11 -0.71 8.25 9.79
N ALA A 12 -1.19 7.61 8.72
CA ALA A 12 -0.32 6.95 7.74
C ALA A 12 0.52 7.97 6.98
N HIS A 13 -0.07 9.11 6.60
CA HIS A 13 0.68 10.20 5.97
C HIS A 13 1.79 10.74 6.89
N LYS A 14 1.48 10.97 8.17
CA LYS A 14 2.47 11.40 9.17
C LYS A 14 3.60 10.38 9.31
N TYR A 15 3.26 9.11 9.47
CA TYR A 15 4.24 8.02 9.55
C TYR A 15 5.17 8.00 8.33
N LEU A 16 4.62 8.08 7.11
CA LEU A 16 5.42 8.11 5.88
C LEU A 16 6.37 9.31 5.81
N SER A 17 6.02 10.46 6.40
CA SER A 17 6.87 11.65 6.41
C SER A 17 8.06 11.55 7.36
N GLU A 18 8.00 10.65 8.35
CA GLU A 18 9.04 10.42 9.35
C GLU A 18 10.04 9.34 8.91
N LEU A 19 9.71 8.56 7.87
CA LEU A 19 10.61 7.56 7.29
C LEU A 19 11.76 8.21 6.52
N ASN A 20 12.85 7.46 6.39
CA ASN A 20 13.93 7.86 5.48
C ASN A 20 13.38 7.95 4.03
N PRO A 21 14.02 8.77 3.16
CA PRO A 21 13.50 9.02 1.82
C PRO A 21 13.39 7.76 0.94
N GLU A 22 14.27 6.79 1.13
CA GLU A 22 14.31 5.56 0.34
C GLU A 22 13.11 4.64 0.65
N ASP A 23 12.84 4.40 1.93
CA ASP A 23 11.72 3.58 2.38
C ASP A 23 10.38 4.26 2.10
N ARG A 24 10.31 5.59 2.31
CA ARG A 24 9.14 6.37 1.92
C ARG A 24 8.82 6.20 0.42
N ARG A 25 9.84 6.32 -0.43
CA ARG A 25 9.68 6.16 -1.88
C ARG A 25 9.18 4.76 -2.23
N ARG A 26 9.82 3.71 -1.69
CA ARG A 26 9.43 2.31 -1.92
C ARG A 26 7.96 2.05 -1.56
N ILE A 27 7.51 2.57 -0.42
CA ILE A 27 6.12 2.39 0.02
C ILE A 27 5.15 3.13 -0.91
N ILE A 28 5.43 4.40 -1.25
CA ILE A 28 4.56 5.18 -2.15
C ILE A 28 4.45 4.52 -3.52
N ASP A 29 5.56 4.04 -4.08
CA ASP A 29 5.56 3.39 -5.39
C ASP A 29 4.75 2.09 -5.40
N LYS A 30 4.72 1.36 -4.27
CA LYS A 30 3.87 0.18 -4.10
C LYS A 30 2.40 0.53 -3.87
N LEU A 31 2.09 1.61 -3.15
CA LEU A 31 0.72 2.07 -2.98
C LEU A 31 0.10 2.54 -4.30
N LYS A 32 0.87 3.21 -5.17
CA LYS A 32 0.40 3.62 -6.50
C LYS A 32 0.01 2.45 -7.40
N GLN A 33 0.67 1.30 -7.26
CA GLN A 33 0.31 0.09 -8.00
C GLN A 33 -1.10 -0.43 -7.65
N LEU A 34 -1.63 -0.11 -6.46
CA LEU A 34 -2.98 -0.50 -6.07
C LEU A 34 -4.07 0.19 -6.92
N GLU A 35 -3.74 1.28 -7.63
CA GLU A 35 -4.67 1.90 -8.58
C GLU A 35 -5.13 0.92 -9.67
N ASP A 36 -4.27 -0.03 -10.03
CA ASP A 36 -4.50 -1.01 -11.08
C ASP A 36 -4.93 -2.39 -10.54
N PHE A 37 -5.19 -2.53 -9.24
CA PHE A 37 -5.71 -3.77 -8.65
C PHE A 37 -7.07 -4.13 -9.28
N PRO A 38 -7.43 -5.43 -9.49
CA PRO A 38 -6.65 -6.64 -9.23
C PRO A 38 -5.71 -7.04 -10.38
N ASN A 39 -5.51 -6.18 -11.39
CA ASN A 39 -4.70 -6.49 -12.58
C ASN A 39 -3.18 -6.41 -12.34
N ILE A 40 -2.76 -6.32 -11.08
CA ILE A 40 -1.35 -6.27 -10.67
C ILE A 40 -1.07 -7.38 -9.65
N GLN A 41 0.11 -7.99 -9.75
CA GLN A 41 0.56 -9.00 -8.80
C GLN A 41 1.36 -8.34 -7.67
N LEU A 42 0.80 -8.38 -6.45
CA LEU A 42 1.38 -7.84 -5.23
C LEU A 42 1.34 -8.90 -4.11
N ASP A 43 2.30 -8.87 -3.18
CA ASP A 43 2.23 -9.68 -1.95
C ASP A 43 1.18 -9.06 -1.01
N ILE A 44 -0.06 -9.45 -1.24
CA ILE A 44 -1.24 -9.05 -0.48
C ILE A 44 -1.83 -10.29 0.19
N VAL A 45 -1.99 -10.22 1.50
CA VAL A 45 -2.61 -11.28 2.30
C VAL A 45 -3.80 -10.70 3.07
N LYS A 46 -4.93 -11.41 3.08
CA LYS A 46 -6.11 -11.03 3.88
C LYS A 46 -5.81 -11.20 5.36
N ILE A 47 -6.15 -10.19 6.17
CA ILE A 47 -6.02 -10.29 7.63
C ILE A 47 -7.20 -11.11 8.15
N ALA A 48 -6.90 -12.19 8.89
CA ALA A 48 -7.93 -13.06 9.45
C ALA A 48 -8.73 -12.34 10.54
N GLY A 49 -10.05 -12.53 10.57
CA GLY A 49 -10.95 -11.86 11.51
C GLY A 49 -11.36 -10.43 11.10
N GLU A 50 -10.71 -9.84 10.10
CA GLU A 50 -11.01 -8.47 9.66
C GLU A 50 -11.81 -8.44 8.35
N ALA A 51 -12.81 -7.56 8.28
CA ALA A 51 -13.58 -7.34 7.08
C ALA A 51 -12.78 -6.48 6.08
N ASN A 52 -12.66 -6.96 4.83
CA ASN A 52 -12.06 -6.23 3.70
C ASN A 52 -10.68 -5.60 4.00
N THR A 53 -9.90 -6.20 4.88
CA THR A 53 -8.61 -5.67 5.32
C THR A 53 -7.49 -6.60 4.91
N PHE A 54 -6.43 -6.01 4.37
CA PHE A 54 -5.32 -6.72 3.76
C PHE A 54 -3.98 -6.12 4.14
N ARG A 55 -2.94 -6.95 4.22
CA ARG A 55 -1.55 -6.55 4.40
C ARG A 55 -0.84 -6.59 3.06
N LEU A 56 -0.31 -5.45 2.62
CA LEU A 56 0.65 -5.36 1.52
C LEU A 56 2.08 -5.42 2.07
N ARG A 57 2.92 -6.32 1.58
CA ARG A 57 4.36 -6.32 1.89
C ARG A 57 5.10 -5.33 0.98
N VAL A 58 5.97 -4.53 1.58
CA VAL A 58 6.93 -3.66 0.87
C VAL A 58 8.34 -4.02 1.35
N GLY A 59 9.23 -4.32 0.42
CA GLY A 59 10.59 -4.82 0.73
C GLY A 59 10.80 -6.26 0.29
N LYS A 60 11.97 -6.83 0.62
CA LYS A 60 12.33 -8.19 0.24
C LYS A 60 11.61 -9.24 1.11
N ILE A 61 11.29 -10.35 0.48
CA ILE A 61 11.13 -11.67 1.11
C ILE A 61 12.52 -12.31 1.14
#